data_AF-A0A7S9WXK9-F1
#
_entry.id   AF-A0A7S9WXK9-F1
#
_cell.length_a   1.000
_cell.length_b   1.000
_cell.length_c   1.000
_cell.angle_alpha   90.00
_cell.angle_beta   90.00
_cell.angle_gamma   90.00
#
_symmetry.space_group_name_H-M   'P 1'
#
loop_
_entity.id
_entity.type
_entity.pdbx_description
1 polymer ?
#
loop_
_entity_poly.entity_id
_entity_poly.type
_entity_poly.pdbx_seq_one_letter_code
_entity_poly.pdbx_strand_id
1 'polypeptide(L)'
;MAIKEDLTEIKKEIDAQEQFLESMIKGERFFRKYKTLLIVLCVAAIVALIGFYASKVLNDNRVEEANLAYSKLILNPNDASALNVLKEKEPSLYALFSLGQMLDKNDTKGISELANLKVNPIVKDIILSQTGDANTQILSEYNALLKGFELLKQNKIKEANVEFDKIALDSQLQTLVKNLKHYQGIK
;
A
#
# COMPACT_ATOMS: atom_id res chain seq x y z
N MET A 1 -54.22 -36.96 31.26
CA MET A 1 -53.31 -36.41 30.22
C MET A 1 -52.23 -35.53 30.85
N ALA A 2 -52.58 -34.68 31.83
CA ALA A 2 -51.62 -33.87 32.61
C ALA A 2 -50.35 -34.61 33.08
N ILE A 3 -50.47 -35.76 33.78
CA ILE A 3 -49.29 -36.50 34.28
C ILE A 3 -48.35 -36.98 33.15
N LYS A 4 -48.87 -37.30 31.95
CA LYS A 4 -48.03 -37.71 30.82
C LYS A 4 -47.31 -36.52 30.19
N GLU A 5 -47.94 -35.35 30.24
CA GLU A 5 -47.40 -34.09 29.72
C GLU A 5 -46.28 -33.60 30.65
N ASP A 6 -46.51 -33.60 31.96
CA ASP A 6 -45.52 -33.28 32.99
C ASP A 6 -44.28 -34.20 32.90
N LEU A 7 -44.48 -35.51 32.69
CA LEU A 7 -43.38 -36.46 32.51
C LEU A 7 -42.59 -36.22 31.22
N THR A 8 -43.24 -35.72 30.17
CA THR A 8 -42.59 -35.41 28.88
C THR A 8 -41.77 -34.12 28.99
N GLU A 9 -42.29 -33.14 29.72
CA GLU A 9 -41.58 -31.89 30.03
C GLU A 9 -40.36 -32.13 30.91
N ILE A 10 -40.50 -32.90 32.00
CA ILE A 10 -39.38 -33.30 32.87
C ILE A 10 -38.29 -34.04 32.06
N LYS A 11 -38.69 -34.95 31.16
CA LYS A 11 -37.71 -35.67 30.32
C LYS A 11 -36.96 -34.73 29.38
N LYS A 12 -37.63 -33.75 28.81
CA LYS A 12 -37.02 -32.76 27.92
C LYS A 12 -36.05 -31.84 28.67
N GLU A 13 -36.37 -31.45 29.90
CA GLU A 13 -35.47 -30.69 30.77
C GLU A 13 -34.22 -31.50 31.15
N ILE A 14 -34.38 -32.80 31.44
CA ILE A 14 -33.26 -33.70 31.73
C ILE A 14 -32.37 -33.87 30.50
N ASP A 15 -32.93 -34.10 29.30
CA ASP A 15 -32.15 -34.21 28.05
C ASP A 15 -31.39 -32.91 27.75
N ALA A 16 -32.00 -31.75 28.00
CA ALA A 16 -31.35 -30.45 27.82
C ALA A 16 -30.20 -30.25 28.80
N GLN A 17 -30.36 -30.68 30.05
CA GLN A 17 -29.29 -30.67 31.05
C GLN A 17 -28.15 -31.63 30.69
N GLU A 18 -28.45 -32.84 30.19
CA GLU A 18 -27.42 -33.78 29.73
C GLU A 18 -26.65 -33.24 28.53
N GLN A 19 -27.32 -32.67 27.53
CA GLN A 19 -26.64 -32.02 26.40
C GLN A 19 -25.79 -30.83 26.84
N PHE A 20 -26.24 -30.08 27.84
CA PHE A 20 -25.48 -28.99 28.43
C PHE A 20 -24.23 -29.49 29.15
N LEU A 21 -24.34 -30.54 29.97
CA LEU A 21 -23.22 -31.17 30.66
C LEU A 21 -22.23 -31.80 29.66
N GLU A 22 -22.71 -32.49 28.63
CA GLU A 22 -21.88 -33.08 27.59
C GLU A 22 -21.12 -32.01 26.80
N SER A 23 -21.78 -30.90 26.50
CA SER A 23 -21.17 -29.74 25.84
C SER A 23 -20.09 -29.09 26.72
N MET A 24 -20.32 -28.98 28.03
CA MET A 24 -19.31 -28.48 28.97
C MET A 24 -18.10 -29.43 29.07
N ILE A 25 -18.32 -30.74 29.14
CA ILE A 25 -17.23 -31.73 29.21
C ILE A 25 -16.42 -31.75 27.90
N LYS A 26 -17.08 -31.64 26.74
CA LYS A 26 -16.41 -31.51 25.44
C LYS A 26 -15.60 -30.21 25.36
N GLY A 27 -16.17 -29.10 25.83
CA GLY A 27 -15.50 -27.79 25.91
C GLY A 27 -14.26 -27.81 26.80
N GLU A 28 -14.35 -28.44 27.97
CA GLU A 28 -13.22 -28.60 28.87
C GLU A 28 -12.09 -29.42 28.24
N ARG A 29 -12.42 -30.54 27.59
CA ARG A 29 -11.42 -31.40 26.94
C ARG A 29 -10.75 -30.68 25.76
N PHE A 30 -11.51 -29.90 25.00
CA PHE A 30 -11.00 -29.05 23.93
C PHE A 30 -10.06 -27.97 24.47
N PHE A 31 -10.47 -27.24 25.50
CA PHE A 31 -9.66 -26.18 26.11
C PHE A 31 -8.38 -26.75 26.72
N ARG A 32 -8.44 -27.89 27.43
CA ARG A 32 -7.25 -28.56 27.97
C ARG A 32 -6.30 -29.05 26.87
N LYS A 33 -6.82 -29.56 25.75
CA LYS A 33 -6.00 -30.04 24.62
C LYS A 33 -5.31 -28.91 23.87
N TYR A 34 -5.99 -27.78 23.65
CA TYR A 34 -5.49 -26.67 22.85
C TYR A 34 -5.01 -25.48 23.69
N LYS A 35 -4.98 -25.56 25.02
CA LYS A 35 -4.60 -24.48 25.94
C LYS A 35 -3.31 -23.77 25.51
N THR A 36 -2.27 -24.54 25.18
CA THR A 36 -0.98 -23.99 24.75
C THR A 36 -1.08 -23.25 23.42
N LEU A 37 -1.82 -23.81 22.45
CA LEU A 37 -2.02 -23.18 21.14
C LEU A 37 -2.84 -21.88 21.27
N LEU A 38 -3.88 -21.87 22.11
CA LEU A 38 -4.65 -20.67 22.41
C LEU A 38 -3.80 -19.58 23.08
N ILE A 39 -2.93 -19.96 24.03
CA ILE A 39 -2.00 -19.00 24.67
C ILE A 39 -1.03 -18.42 23.64
N VAL A 40 -0.43 -19.26 22.79
CA VAL A 40 0.48 -18.79 21.73
C VAL A 40 -0.23 -17.86 20.76
N LEU A 41 -1.47 -18.18 20.35
CA LEU A 41 -2.28 -17.32 19.51
C LEU A 41 -2.57 -15.96 20.18
N CYS A 42 -2.96 -15.98 21.46
CA CYS A 42 -3.20 -14.75 22.22
C CYS A 42 -1.95 -13.89 22.34
N VAL A 43 -0.79 -14.49 22.63
CA VAL A 43 0.48 -13.76 22.71
C VAL A 43 0.86 -13.19 21.35
N ALA A 44 0.73 -13.96 20.27
CA ALA A 44 0.99 -13.49 18.91
C ALA A 44 0.07 -12.32 18.52
N ALA A 45 -1.22 -12.37 18.90
CA ALA A 45 -2.17 -11.29 18.68
C ALA A 45 -1.76 -10.01 19.44
N ILE A 46 -1.34 -10.13 20.70
CA ILE A 46 -0.85 -8.99 21.49
C ILE A 46 0.40 -8.38 20.85
N VAL A 47 1.37 -9.20 20.44
CA VAL A 47 2.60 -8.71 19.78
C VAL A 47 2.27 -8.02 18.45
N ALA A 48 1.36 -8.57 17.65
CA ALA A 48 0.91 -7.95 16.40
C ALA A 48 0.24 -6.59 16.65
N LEU A 49 -0.61 -6.47 17.67
CA LEU A 49 -1.24 -5.21 18.05
C LEU A 49 -0.19 -4.17 18.48
N ILE A 50 0.73 -4.53 19.37
CA ILE A 50 1.81 -3.64 19.81
C ILE A 50 2.65 -3.19 18.61
N GLY A 51 3.04 -4.12 17.74
CA GLY A 51 3.81 -3.81 16.54
C GLY A 51 3.08 -2.85 15.60
N PHE A 52 1.77 -3.04 15.40
CA PHE A 52 0.94 -2.15 14.60
C PHE A 52 0.86 -0.74 15.20
N TYR A 53 0.57 -0.61 16.50
CA TYR A 53 0.49 0.69 17.18
C TYR A 53 1.83 1.41 17.21
N ALA A 54 2.92 0.71 17.54
CA ALA A 54 4.27 1.27 17.54
C ALA A 54 4.66 1.77 16.13
N SER A 55 4.39 0.96 15.10
CA SER A 55 4.68 1.34 13.71
C SER A 55 3.90 2.57 13.27
N LYS A 56 2.63 2.68 13.69
CA LYS A 56 1.79 3.85 13.39
C LYS A 56 2.38 5.12 14.00
N VAL A 57 2.66 5.12 15.30
CA VAL A 57 3.23 6.29 16.01
C VAL A 57 4.58 6.70 15.40
N LEU A 58 5.46 5.73 15.12
CA LEU A 58 6.75 6.01 14.49
C LEU A 58 6.60 6.60 13.08
N ASN A 59 5.63 6.11 12.30
CA ASN A 59 5.38 6.65 10.97
C ASN A 59 4.78 8.06 11.02
N ASP A 60 3.83 8.31 11.93
CA ASP A 60 3.21 9.63 12.08
C ASP A 60 4.26 10.67 12.49
N ASN A 61 5.11 10.36 13.48
CA ASN A 61 6.23 11.22 13.88
C ASN A 61 7.22 11.45 12.72
N ARG A 62 7.57 10.40 11.97
CA ARG A 62 8.46 10.51 10.80
C ARG A 62 7.89 11.47 9.75
N VAL A 63 6.60 11.38 9.46
CA VAL A 63 5.92 12.25 8.48
C VAL A 63 5.85 13.68 8.97
N GLU A 64 5.53 13.90 10.24
CA GLU A 64 5.49 15.23 10.85
C GLU A 64 6.86 15.91 10.82
N GLU A 65 7.91 15.21 11.27
CA GLU A 65 9.28 15.72 11.26
C GLU A 65 9.77 16.05 9.83
N ALA A 66 9.46 15.21 8.85
CA ALA A 66 9.77 15.46 7.45
C ALA A 66 9.05 16.70 6.91
N ASN A 67 7.76 16.86 7.21
CA ASN A 67 6.99 18.03 6.77
C ASN A 67 7.52 19.32 7.39
N LEU A 68 7.85 19.31 8.69
CA LEU A 68 8.45 20.46 9.38
C LEU A 68 9.81 20.81 8.77
N ALA A 69 10.65 19.82 8.48
CA ALA A 69 11.92 20.02 7.81
C ALA A 69 11.73 20.62 6.41
N TYR A 70 10.79 20.10 5.63
CA TYR A 70 10.46 20.63 4.31
C TYR A 70 9.95 22.08 4.38
N SER A 71 9.07 22.41 5.33
CA SER A 71 8.61 23.79 5.53
C SER A 71 9.76 24.75 5.87
N LYS A 72 10.73 24.31 6.67
CA LYS A 72 11.95 25.12 6.94
C LYS A 72 12.75 25.33 5.67
N LEU A 73 12.88 24.32 4.82
CA LEU A 73 13.62 24.39 3.56
C LEU A 73 12.97 25.30 2.51
N ILE A 74 11.64 25.39 2.49
CA ILE A 74 10.94 26.37 1.64
C ILE A 74 11.36 27.80 2.03
N LEU A 75 11.50 28.08 3.32
CA LEU A 75 11.89 29.40 3.83
C LEU A 75 13.40 29.65 3.74
N ASN A 76 14.20 28.62 4.01
CA ASN A 76 15.66 28.66 3.97
C ASN A 76 16.20 27.40 3.26
N PRO A 77 16.38 27.45 1.92
CA PRO A 77 16.80 26.29 1.14
C PRO A 77 18.17 25.68 1.49
N ASN A 78 19.00 26.45 2.20
CA ASN A 78 20.37 26.05 2.58
C ASN A 78 20.46 25.57 4.04
N ASP A 79 19.34 25.35 4.73
CA ASP A 79 19.35 24.79 6.09
C ASP A 79 19.84 23.34 6.08
N ALA A 80 21.11 23.14 6.42
CA ALA A 80 21.75 21.83 6.44
C ALA A 80 21.12 20.86 7.45
N SER A 81 20.58 21.37 8.57
CA SER A 81 19.92 20.54 9.57
C SER A 81 18.59 20.02 9.02
N ALA A 82 17.79 20.90 8.42
CA ALA A 82 16.52 20.52 7.81
C ALA A 82 16.72 19.58 6.60
N LEU A 83 17.76 19.79 5.79
CA LEU A 83 18.14 18.87 4.70
C LEU A 83 18.43 17.46 5.21
N ASN A 84 19.21 17.33 6.28
CA ASN A 84 19.54 16.03 6.86
C ASN A 84 18.32 15.32 7.43
N VAL A 85 17.46 16.04 8.16
CA VAL A 85 16.20 15.48 8.69
C VAL A 85 15.31 15.00 7.53
N LEU A 86 15.16 15.81 6.48
CA LEU A 86 14.35 15.44 5.33
C LEU A 86 14.92 14.19 4.63
N LYS A 87 16.24 14.13 4.41
CA LYS A 87 16.91 12.99 3.77
C LYS A 87 16.73 11.69 4.54
N GLU A 88 16.77 11.75 5.87
CA GLU A 88 16.62 10.56 6.73
C GLU A 88 15.16 10.10 6.81
N LYS A 89 14.23 11.03 7.01
CA LYS A 89 12.82 10.73 7.31
C LYS A 89 11.98 10.51 6.05
N GLU A 90 12.26 11.27 4.98
CA GLU A 90 11.57 11.19 3.69
C GLU A 90 12.57 11.41 2.53
N PRO A 91 13.31 10.35 2.13
CA PRO A 91 14.31 10.43 1.06
C PRO A 91 13.75 10.86 -0.30
N SER A 92 12.47 10.55 -0.59
CA SER A 92 11.86 10.87 -1.89
C SER A 92 11.58 12.37 -1.99
N LEU A 93 11.07 12.98 -0.93
CA LEU A 93 10.82 14.40 -0.81
C LEU A 93 12.13 15.18 -0.77
N TYR A 94 13.15 14.67 -0.08
CA TYR A 94 14.51 15.20 -0.15
C TYR A 94 15.05 15.21 -1.59
N ALA A 95 14.88 14.10 -2.32
CA ALA A 95 15.36 14.00 -3.69
C ALA A 95 14.62 14.97 -4.63
N LEU A 96 13.29 15.11 -4.50
CA LEU A 96 12.52 16.09 -5.27
C LEU A 96 12.90 17.53 -4.96
N PHE A 97 13.09 17.86 -3.68
CA PHE A 97 13.53 19.20 -3.27
C PHE A 97 14.93 19.52 -3.82
N SER A 98 15.87 18.57 -3.70
CA SER A 98 17.23 18.72 -4.21
C SER A 98 17.27 18.81 -5.72
N LEU A 99 16.42 18.04 -6.41
CA LEU A 99 16.27 18.08 -7.86
C LEU A 99 15.90 19.49 -8.34
N GLY A 100 14.90 20.14 -7.71
CA GLY A 100 14.51 21.50 -8.05
C GLY A 100 15.69 22.48 -7.96
N GLN A 101 16.44 22.45 -6.85
CA GLN A 101 17.62 23.31 -6.68
C GLN A 101 18.75 23.01 -7.68
N MET A 102 18.94 21.75 -8.06
CA MET A 102 19.97 21.35 -9.02
C MET A 102 19.59 21.73 -10.45
N LEU A 103 18.30 21.66 -10.80
CA LEU A 103 17.79 22.13 -12.09
C LEU A 103 18.03 23.64 -12.25
N ASP A 104 17.74 24.44 -11.22
CA ASP A 104 18.02 25.89 -11.23
C ASP A 104 19.51 26.20 -11.43
N LYS A 105 20.40 25.30 -10.96
CA LYS A 105 21.85 25.43 -11.05
C LYS A 105 22.46 24.73 -12.28
N ASN A 106 21.66 24.06 -13.11
CA ASN A 106 22.11 23.18 -14.20
C ASN A 106 23.13 22.10 -13.76
N ASP A 107 23.02 21.58 -12.54
CA ASP A 107 23.92 20.55 -12.00
C ASP A 107 23.51 19.14 -12.42
N THR A 108 23.86 18.74 -13.64
CA THR A 108 23.51 17.43 -14.20
C THR A 108 24.18 16.24 -13.49
N LYS A 109 25.34 16.46 -12.85
CA LYS A 109 26.04 15.43 -12.09
C LYS A 109 25.32 15.15 -10.78
N GLY A 110 24.94 16.19 -10.04
CA GLY A 110 24.17 16.06 -8.81
C GLY A 110 22.83 15.34 -9.02
N ILE A 111 22.13 15.62 -10.13
CA ILE A 111 20.87 14.95 -10.47
C ILE A 111 21.06 13.44 -10.64
N SER A 112 22.15 13.02 -11.29
CA SER A 112 22.45 11.60 -11.48
C SER A 112 22.71 10.88 -10.14
N GLU A 113 23.32 11.57 -9.17
CA GLU A 113 23.53 11.02 -7.83
C GLU A 113 22.22 10.83 -7.05
N LEU A 114 21.22 11.69 -7.27
CA LEU A 114 19.90 11.54 -6.65
C LEU A 114 19.20 10.24 -7.09
N ALA A 115 19.44 9.75 -8.31
CA ALA A 115 18.86 8.50 -8.81
C ALA A 115 19.39 7.24 -8.08
N ASN A 116 20.53 7.37 -7.38
CA ASN A 116 21.11 6.29 -6.57
C ASN A 116 20.48 6.19 -5.17
N LEU A 117 19.68 7.17 -4.77
CA LEU A 117 18.97 7.13 -3.49
C LEU A 117 17.85 6.09 -3.50
N LYS A 118 17.58 5.50 -2.34
CA LYS A 118 16.45 4.60 -2.15
C LYS A 118 15.15 5.42 -2.03
N VAL A 119 14.59 5.79 -3.18
CA VAL A 119 13.37 6.60 -3.29
C VAL A 119 12.22 5.82 -3.92
N ASN A 120 11.02 6.41 -3.88
CA ASN A 120 9.87 5.88 -4.59
C ASN A 120 10.19 5.69 -6.11
N PRO A 121 9.76 4.59 -6.75
CA PRO A 121 10.01 4.34 -8.18
C PRO A 121 9.58 5.50 -9.10
N ILE A 122 8.45 6.15 -8.84
CA ILE A 122 7.99 7.30 -9.64
C ILE A 122 8.96 8.47 -9.50
N VAL A 123 9.44 8.73 -8.28
CA VAL A 123 10.42 9.80 -8.02
C VAL A 123 11.75 9.49 -8.71
N LYS A 124 12.17 8.22 -8.71
CA LYS A 124 13.37 7.77 -9.44
C LYS A 124 13.23 8.04 -10.94
N ASP A 125 12.10 7.68 -11.54
CA ASP A 125 11.86 7.91 -12.97
C ASP A 125 11.78 9.41 -13.29
N ILE A 126 11.19 10.24 -12.41
CA ILE A 126 11.22 11.70 -12.55
C ILE A 126 12.66 12.20 -12.60
N ILE A 127 13.53 11.76 -11.68
CA ILE A 127 14.94 12.17 -11.64
C ILE A 127 15.66 11.74 -12.94
N LEU A 128 15.52 10.48 -13.34
CA LEU A 128 16.16 9.93 -14.54
C LEU A 128 15.72 10.68 -15.81
N SER A 129 14.44 11.07 -15.89
CA SER A 129 13.91 11.86 -17.02
C SER A 129 14.64 13.18 -17.23
N GLN A 130 15.20 13.77 -16.17
CA GLN A 130 15.94 15.04 -16.25
C GLN A 130 17.39 14.86 -16.73
N THR A 131 17.92 13.64 -16.64
CA THR A 131 19.30 13.31 -17.08
C THR A 131 19.38 12.84 -18.54
N GLY A 132 18.23 12.73 -19.23
CA GLY A 132 18.16 12.14 -20.57
C GLY A 132 18.29 10.61 -20.58
N ASP A 133 18.29 9.97 -19.41
CA ASP A 133 18.31 8.52 -19.28
C ASP A 133 16.91 7.96 -19.60
N ALA A 134 16.84 7.11 -20.63
CA ALA A 134 15.59 6.68 -21.27
C ALA A 134 14.79 5.64 -20.48
N ASN A 135 15.30 5.18 -19.33
CA ASN A 135 14.63 4.21 -18.46
C ASN A 135 13.49 4.81 -17.63
N THR A 136 12.68 5.69 -18.23
CA THR A 136 11.47 6.28 -17.63
C THR A 136 10.27 5.38 -17.86
N GLN A 137 10.40 4.09 -17.55
CA GLN A 137 9.39 3.08 -17.90
C GLN A 137 8.01 3.47 -17.37
N ILE A 138 7.91 3.96 -16.14
CA ILE A 138 6.61 4.35 -15.57
C ILE A 138 6.06 5.56 -16.32
N LEU A 139 6.83 6.65 -16.49
CA LEU A 139 6.31 7.85 -17.17
C LEU A 139 5.96 7.60 -18.63
N SER A 140 6.76 6.80 -19.33
CA SER A 140 6.55 6.44 -20.73
C SER A 140 5.29 5.58 -20.91
N GLU A 141 5.07 4.61 -20.02
CA GLU A 141 3.86 3.78 -20.01
C GLU A 141 2.60 4.60 -19.71
N TYR A 142 2.67 5.54 -18.75
CA TYR A 142 1.57 6.47 -18.48
C TYR A 142 1.29 7.41 -19.67
N ASN A 143 2.33 7.90 -20.34
CA ASN A 143 2.17 8.72 -21.54
C ASN A 143 1.50 7.94 -22.68
N ALA A 144 1.95 6.69 -22.91
CA ALA A 144 1.34 5.79 -23.87
C ALA A 144 -0.15 5.53 -23.56
N LEU A 145 -0.49 5.32 -22.27
CA LEU A 145 -1.87 5.18 -21.82
C LEU A 145 -2.71 6.42 -22.13
N LEU A 146 -2.23 7.61 -21.77
CA LEU A 146 -2.95 8.87 -21.99
C LEU A 146 -3.15 9.17 -23.48
N LYS A 147 -2.11 8.96 -24.31
CA LYS A 147 -2.20 9.12 -25.76
C LYS A 147 -3.18 8.14 -26.38
N GLY A 148 -3.10 6.86 -26.00
CA GLY A 148 -4.04 5.84 -26.47
C GLY A 148 -5.49 6.18 -26.09
N PHE A 149 -5.73 6.66 -24.86
CA PHE A 149 -7.05 7.10 -24.43
C PHE A 149 -7.58 8.31 -25.22
N GLU A 150 -6.73 9.29 -25.52
CA GLU A 150 -7.13 10.44 -26.34
C GLU A 150 -7.46 10.03 -27.79
N LEU A 151 -6.72 9.08 -28.36
CA LEU A 151 -7.02 8.49 -29.66
C LEU A 151 -8.35 7.71 -29.66
N LEU A 152 -8.69 7.01 -28.57
CA LEU A 152 -9.99 6.37 -28.41
C LEU A 152 -11.13 7.38 -28.46
N LYS A 153 -11.01 8.53 -27.78
CA LYS A 153 -12.03 9.61 -27.86
C LYS A 153 -12.22 10.15 -29.27
N GLN A 154 -11.17 10.13 -30.08
CA GLN A 154 -11.19 10.52 -31.50
C GLN A 154 -11.69 9.38 -32.42
N ASN A 155 -12.15 8.27 -31.86
CA ASN A 155 -12.56 7.05 -32.59
C ASN A 155 -11.44 6.40 -33.42
N LYS A 156 -10.16 6.71 -33.10
CA LYS A 156 -8.96 6.18 -33.77
C LYS A 156 -8.48 4.89 -33.09
N ILE A 157 -9.33 3.86 -33.11
CA ILE A 157 -9.14 2.62 -32.33
C ILE A 157 -7.83 1.90 -32.67
N LYS A 158 -7.45 1.84 -33.95
CA LYS A 158 -6.22 1.17 -34.38
C LYS A 158 -4.96 1.89 -33.87
N GLU A 159 -4.93 3.22 -33.98
CA GLU A 159 -3.81 4.03 -33.48
C GLU A 159 -3.73 3.98 -31.94
N ALA A 160 -4.88 4.00 -31.27
CA ALA A 160 -4.94 3.83 -29.82
C ALA A 160 -4.33 2.50 -29.36
N ASN A 161 -4.66 1.40 -30.04
CA ASN A 161 -4.10 0.09 -29.73
C ASN A 161 -2.58 0.04 -29.90
N VAL A 162 -2.04 0.70 -30.93
CA VAL A 162 -0.59 0.82 -31.14
C VAL A 162 0.08 1.57 -29.99
N GLU A 163 -0.52 2.64 -29.48
CA GLU A 163 0.01 3.33 -28.29
C GLU A 163 -0.06 2.42 -27.05
N PHE A 164 -1.17 1.72 -26.83
CA PHE A 164 -1.30 0.80 -25.70
C PHE A 164 -0.35 -0.41 -25.77
N ASP A 165 0.07 -0.85 -26.96
CA ASP A 165 1.05 -1.93 -27.14
C ASP A 165 2.47 -1.54 -26.69
N LYS A 166 2.73 -0.24 -26.48
CA LYS A 166 4.01 0.25 -25.92
C LYS A 166 4.12 0.01 -24.41
N ILE A 167 3.02 -0.36 -23.74
CA ILE A 167 3.00 -0.60 -22.29
C ILE A 167 3.42 -2.05 -22.04
N ALA A 168 4.42 -2.26 -21.16
CA ALA A 168 4.98 -3.59 -20.91
C ALA A 168 3.93 -4.56 -20.34
N LEU A 169 4.00 -5.84 -20.71
CA LEU A 169 3.00 -6.86 -20.34
C LEU A 169 2.94 -7.19 -18.84
N ASP A 170 3.99 -6.85 -18.10
CA ASP A 170 4.11 -6.96 -16.65
C ASP A 170 3.73 -5.65 -15.91
N SER A 171 3.39 -4.59 -16.65
CA SER A 171 2.99 -3.31 -16.08
C SER A 171 1.69 -3.39 -15.28
N GLN A 172 1.61 -2.60 -14.20
CA GLN A 172 0.40 -2.43 -13.40
C GLN A 172 -0.76 -1.81 -14.22
N LEU A 173 -0.46 -1.13 -15.32
CA LEU A 173 -1.46 -0.51 -16.20
C LEU A 173 -2.16 -1.54 -17.12
N GLN A 174 -1.68 -2.77 -17.19
CA GLN A 174 -2.19 -3.77 -18.13
C GLN A 174 -3.66 -4.10 -17.94
N THR A 175 -4.16 -4.14 -16.70
CA THR A 175 -5.58 -4.36 -16.43
C THR A 175 -6.43 -3.25 -17.06
N LEU A 176 -6.01 -2.00 -16.90
CA LEU A 176 -6.70 -0.85 -17.48
C LEU A 176 -6.60 -0.85 -19.00
N VAL A 177 -5.42 -1.13 -19.56
CA VAL A 177 -5.20 -1.23 -21.01
C VAL A 177 -6.10 -2.30 -21.63
N LYS A 178 -6.17 -3.49 -21.05
CA LYS A 178 -7.04 -4.58 -21.53
C LYS A 178 -8.50 -4.14 -21.55
N ASN A 179 -8.96 -3.48 -20.49
CA ASN A 179 -10.32 -2.93 -20.44
C ASN A 179 -10.55 -1.87 -21.52
N LEU A 180 -9.62 -0.93 -21.70
CA LEU A 180 -9.72 0.12 -22.72
C LEU A 180 -9.71 -0.44 -24.14
N LYS A 181 -8.90 -1.47 -24.42
CA LYS A 181 -8.89 -2.18 -25.71
C LYS A 181 -10.19 -2.93 -25.97
N HIS A 182 -10.76 -3.55 -24.95
CA HIS A 182 -11.97 -4.36 -25.08
C HIS A 182 -13.22 -3.49 -25.24
N TYR A 183 -13.38 -2.47 -24.40
CA TYR A 183 -14.56 -1.60 -24.36
C TYR A 183 -14.39 -0.33 -25.21
N GLN A 184 -13.24 -0.14 -25.86
CA GLN A 184 -12.93 1.06 -26.68
C GLN A 184 -13.11 2.39 -25.93
N GLY A 185 -13.06 2.37 -24.59
CA GLY A 185 -13.32 3.56 -23.76
C GLY A 185 -14.80 3.97 -23.68
N ILE A 186 -15.72 3.15 -24.19
CA ILE A 186 -17.16 3.38 -24.18
C ILE A 186 -17.77 2.43 -23.14
N LYS A 187 -18.57 2.98 -22.23
CA LYS A 187 -19.42 2.20 -21.32
C LYS A 187 -20.84 2.16 -21.86
#